data_AF-A0A975P2M4-F1
#
_entry.id   AF-A0A975P2M4-F1
#
_cell.length_a   1.000
_cell.length_b   1.000
_cell.length_c   1.000
_cell.angle_alpha   90.00
_cell.angle_beta   90.00
_cell.angle_gamma   90.00
#
_symmetry.space_group_name_H-M   'P 1'
#
loop_
_entity.id
_entity.type
_entity.pdbx_description
1 polymer ?
#
loop_
_entity_poly.entity_id
_entity_poly.type
_entity_poly.pdbx_seq_one_letter_code
_entity_poly.pdbx_strand_id
1 'polypeptide(L)'
;MDDSVQVYCTRCRNVFRDRARRLQNGYSRQCPCCEVVLFFEETSPDKNIKRAMTSARGVRKALREEEMAGPPKAVRGTRRSY
;
A
#
# COMPACT_ATOMS: atom_id res chain seq x y z
N MET A 1 9.88 -9.57 -3.45
CA MET A 1 9.83 -8.10 -3.30
C MET A 1 8.91 -7.76 -2.16
N ASP A 2 9.30 -6.81 -1.31
CA ASP A 2 8.45 -6.34 -0.22
C ASP A 2 7.44 -5.32 -0.75
N ASP A 3 6.16 -5.71 -0.86
CA ASP A 3 5.03 -4.85 -1.26
C ASP A 3 4.73 -3.75 -0.21
N SER A 4 5.69 -3.33 0.61
CA SER A 4 5.48 -2.43 1.74
C SER A 4 6.21 -1.09 1.59
N VAL A 5 5.54 -0.03 2.01
CA VAL A 5 6.02 1.36 1.98
C VAL A 5 6.21 1.91 3.37
N GLN A 6 7.13 2.86 3.53
CA GLN A 6 7.30 3.60 4.77
C GLN A 6 6.25 4.71 4.87
N VAL A 7 5.66 4.83 6.05
CA VAL A 7 4.67 5.84 6.41
C VAL A 7 5.18 6.60 7.63
N TYR A 8 5.12 7.93 7.54
CA TYR A 8 5.43 8.83 8.65
C TYR A 8 4.14 9.27 9.31
N CYS A 9 4.03 9.06 10.62
CA CYS A 9 2.90 9.59 11.38
C CYS A 9 2.97 11.13 11.45
N THR A 10 1.87 11.81 11.14
CA THR A 10 1.75 13.27 11.23
C THR A 10 1.74 13.78 12.67
N ARG A 11 1.42 12.93 13.65
CA ARG A 11 1.34 13.27 15.07
C ARG A 11 2.64 12.98 15.83
N CYS A 12 3.03 11.72 15.96
CA CYS A 12 4.19 11.31 16.77
C CYS A 12 5.51 11.27 15.98
N ARG A 13 5.49 11.53 14.66
CA ARG A 13 6.65 11.45 13.75
C ARG A 13 7.31 10.06 13.65
N ASN A 14 6.74 9.04 14.30
CA ASN A 14 7.24 7.68 14.17
C ASN A 14 7.06 7.15 12.73
N VAL A 15 7.94 6.25 12.33
CA VAL A 15 7.94 5.61 11.01
C VAL A 15 7.46 4.18 11.16
N PHE A 16 6.53 3.77 10.30
CA PHE A 16 6.05 2.39 10.25
C PHE A 16 5.86 1.93 8.80
N ARG A 17 5.70 0.63 8.57
CA ARG A 17 5.45 0.06 7.24
C ARG A 17 3.99 -0.31 7.05
N ASP A 18 3.49 -0.14 5.83
CA ASP A 18 2.18 -0.63 5.39
C ASP A 18 2.27 -1.22 3.98
N ARG A 19 1.29 -2.05 3.60
CA ARG A 19 1.23 -2.68 2.27
C ARG A 19 0.77 -1.67 1.23
N ALA A 20 1.56 -1.49 0.18
CA ALA A 20 1.29 -0.63 -0.97
C ALA A 20 -0.04 -0.96 -1.67
N ARG A 21 -0.46 -2.23 -1.63
CA ARG A 21 -1.75 -2.68 -2.18
C ARG A 21 -2.96 -2.09 -1.43
N ARG A 22 -2.84 -1.85 -0.12
CA ARG A 22 -3.92 -1.29 0.73
C ARG A 22 -3.92 0.23 0.71
N LEU A 23 -2.75 0.86 0.57
CA LEU A 23 -2.56 2.30 0.65
C LEU A 23 -3.08 3.02 -0.63
N GLN A 24 -4.40 3.19 -0.69
CA GLN A 24 -5.14 3.84 -1.78
C GLN A 24 -5.98 5.01 -1.24
N ASN A 25 -6.57 5.80 -2.13
CA ASN A 25 -7.38 6.93 -1.74
C ASN A 25 -8.57 6.48 -0.88
N GLY A 26 -8.78 7.13 0.26
CA GLY A 26 -9.82 6.76 1.23
C GLY A 26 -9.43 5.63 2.18
N TYR A 27 -8.21 5.09 2.08
CA TYR A 27 -7.70 4.16 3.09
C TYR A 27 -7.39 4.92 4.39
N SER A 28 -7.73 4.33 5.53
CA SER A 28 -7.38 4.87 6.84
C SER A 28 -6.74 3.80 7.70
N ARG A 29 -5.82 4.23 8.58
CA ARG A 29 -5.15 3.34 9.53
C ARG A 29 -4.75 4.08 10.79
N GLN A 30 -4.87 3.41 11.93
CA GLN A 30 -4.33 3.89 13.21
C GLN A 30 -2.80 3.75 13.25
N CYS A 31 -2.14 4.81 13.68
CA CYS A 31 -0.70 4.79 13.94
C CYS A 31 -0.40 3.78 15.06
N PRO A 32 0.53 2.83 14.88
CA PRO A 32 0.84 1.80 15.88
C PRO A 32 1.54 2.33 17.14
N CYS A 33 1.84 3.63 17.22
CA CYS A 33 2.61 4.23 18.32
C CYS A 33 1.81 5.26 19.13
N CYS A 34 0.92 6.02 18.49
CA CYS A 34 0.11 7.04 19.17
C CYS A 34 -1.37 6.93 18.87
N GLU A 35 -1.79 5.86 18.18
CA GLU A 35 -3.18 5.47 17.91
C GLU A 35 -4.02 6.49 17.13
N VAL A 36 -3.44 7.62 16.71
CA VAL A 36 -4.12 8.57 15.82
C VAL A 36 -4.48 7.91 14.49
N VAL A 37 -5.69 8.15 14.01
CA VAL A 37 -6.14 7.70 12.70
C VAL A 37 -5.51 8.60 11.64
N LEU A 38 -4.80 7.99 10.70
CA LEU A 38 -4.27 8.64 9.51
C LEU A 38 -5.18 8.33 8.33
N PHE A 39 -5.55 9.37 7.58
CA PHE A 39 -6.32 9.27 6.34
C PHE A 39 -5.37 9.41 5.16
N PHE A 40 -5.37 8.41 4.28
CA PHE A 40 -4.52 8.38 3.10
C PHE A 40 -5.31 8.84 1.88
N GLU A 41 -5.05 10.07 1.49
CA GLU A 41 -5.70 10.72 0.37
C GLU A 41 -4.68 11.46 -0.49
N GLU A 42 -4.87 11.47 -1.80
CA GLU A 42 -3.98 12.18 -2.73
C GLU A 42 -4.06 13.70 -2.58
N THR A 43 -5.24 14.19 -2.17
CA THR A 43 -5.53 15.61 -1.91
C THR A 43 -5.16 16.07 -0.50
N SER A 44 -4.67 15.17 0.37
CA SER A 44 -4.28 15.52 1.74
C SER A 44 -3.27 16.67 1.75
N PRO A 45 -3.39 17.68 2.62
CA PRO A 45 -2.40 18.76 2.72
C PRO A 45 -1.03 18.26 3.24
N ASP A 46 -1.00 17.12 3.93
CA ASP A 46 0.19 16.57 4.56
C ASP A 46 1.17 15.97 3.54
N LYS A 47 2.38 16.54 3.44
CA LYS A 47 3.45 16.05 2.56
C LYS A 47 3.85 14.60 2.85
N ASN A 48 3.76 14.18 4.11
CA ASN A 48 4.06 12.80 4.53
C ASN A 48 3.05 11.79 3.97
N ILE A 49 1.76 12.14 3.98
CA ILE A 49 0.70 11.32 3.39
C ILE A 49 0.88 11.25 1.86
N LYS A 50 1.09 12.40 1.20
CA LYS A 50 1.38 12.44 -0.25
C LYS A 50 2.56 11.56 -0.62
N ARG A 51 3.67 11.64 0.13
CA ARG A 51 4.88 10.84 -0.12
C ARG A 51 4.62 9.35 0.01
N ALA A 52 3.88 8.94 1.05
CA ALA A 52 3.48 7.54 1.24
C ALA A 52 2.61 7.05 0.07
N MET A 53 1.64 7.85 -0.37
CA MET A 53 0.76 7.55 -1.50
C MET A 53 1.53 7.41 -2.82
N THR A 54 2.45 8.33 -3.11
CA THR A 54 3.30 8.27 -4.30
C THR A 54 4.20 7.03 -4.28
N SER A 55 4.81 6.72 -3.14
CA SER A 55 5.63 5.50 -2.98
C SER A 55 4.79 4.24 -3.20
N ALA A 56 3.58 4.18 -2.64
CA ALA A 56 2.68 3.04 -2.81
C ALA A 56 2.26 2.87 -4.27
N ARG A 57 2.00 3.97 -5.00
CA ARG A 57 1.73 3.93 -6.43
C ARG A 57 2.92 3.36 -7.22
N GLY A 58 4.14 3.77 -6.88
CA GLY A 58 5.37 3.25 -7.49
C GLY A 58 5.52 1.74 -7.28
N VAL A 59 5.33 1.26 -6.05
CA VAL A 59 5.38 -0.17 -5.73
C VAL A 59 4.27 -0.94 -6.48
N ARG A 60 3.03 -0.43 -6.53
CA ARG A 60 1.95 -1.08 -7.29
C ARG A 60 2.24 -1.17 -8.79
N LYS A 61 2.88 -0.13 -9.35
CA LYS A 61 3.31 -0.13 -10.75
C LYS A 61 4.36 -1.21 -11.00
N ALA A 62 5.40 -1.26 -10.17
CA ALA A 62 6.44 -2.28 -10.25
C ALA A 62 5.85 -3.69 -10.14
N LEU A 63 4.94 -3.94 -9.19
CA LEU A 63 4.28 -5.24 -9.03
C LEU A 63 3.47 -5.66 -10.27
N ARG A 64 2.83 -4.70 -10.94
CA ARG A 64 2.10 -4.97 -12.18
C ARG A 64 3.06 -5.29 -13.33
N GLU A 65 4.19 -4.59 -13.41
CA GLU A 65 5.23 -4.86 -14.41
C GLU A 65 5.87 -6.24 -14.19
N GLU A 66 6.16 -6.60 -12.94
CA GLU A 66 6.64 -7.95 -12.58
C GLU A 66 5.61 -9.04 -12.91
N GLU A 67 4.32 -8.77 -12.72
CA GLU A 67 3.24 -9.70 -13.07
C GLU A 67 3.08 -9.85 -14.59
N MET A 68 3.25 -8.78 -15.36
CA MET A 68 3.18 -8.78 -16.82
C MET A 68 4.42 -9.38 -17.48
N ALA A 69 5.59 -9.24 -16.86
CA ALA A 69 6.85 -9.81 -17.33
C ALA A 69 7.03 -11.30 -16.92
N GLY A 70 6.21 -11.79 -15.99
CA GLY A 70 6.18 -13.19 -15.61
C GLY A 70 5.42 -14.08 -16.61
N PRO A 71 5.74 -15.39 -16.68
CA PRO A 71 4.92 -16.32 -17.47
C PRO A 71 3.47 -16.30 -16.97
N PRO A 72 2.46 -16.49 -17.85
CA PRO A 72 1.06 -16.44 -17.47
C PRO A 72 0.84 -17.41 -16.31
N LYS A 73 0.39 -16.89 -15.15
CA LYS A 73 0.12 -17.74 -13.99
C LYS A 73 -1.03 -18.67 -14.37
N ALA A 74 -0.73 -19.96 -14.45
CA ALA A 74 -1.71 -21.00 -14.73
C ALA A 74 -2.94 -20.79 -13.83
N VAL A 75 -4.09 -20.56 -14.47
CA VAL A 75 -5.40 -20.53 -13.81
C VAL A 75 -5.52 -21.84 -13.06
N ARG A 76 -5.42 -21.82 -11.72
CA ARG A 76 -5.70 -23.00 -10.90
C ARG A 76 -7.20 -23.26 -11.01
N GLY A 77 -7.57 -24.08 -11.99
CA GLY A 77 -8.92 -24.58 -12.18
C GLY A 77 -9.42 -25.21 -10.88
N THR A 78 -10.53 -24.67 -10.38
CA THR A 78 -11.29 -25.27 -9.29
C THR A 78 -11.86 -26.59 -9.79
N ARG A 79 -11.25 -27.71 -9.36
CA ARG A 79 -11.86 -29.04 -9.53
C ARG A 79 -13.12 -29.08 -8.68
N ARG A 80 -14.27 -29.02 -9.34
CA ARG A 80 -15.58 -29.25 -8.74
C ARG A 80 -15.89 -30.73 -8.90
N SER A 81 -15.72 -31.49 -7.82
CA SER A 81 -16.11 -32.91 -7.76
C SER A 81 -17.62 -33.00 -7.56
N TYR A 82 -18.27 -33.85 -8.38
CA TYR A 82 -19.66 -34.30 -8.22
C TYR A 82 -19.70 -35.56 -7.35
#